data_AF-A0A6S7JIA9-F1
#
_entry.id   AF-A0A6S7JIA9-F1
#
_cell.length_a   1.000
_cell.length_b   1.000
_cell.length_c   1.000
_cell.angle_alpha   90.00
_cell.angle_beta   90.00
_cell.angle_gamma   90.00
#
_symmetry.space_group_name_H-M   'P 1'
#
loop_
_entity.id
_entity.type
_entity.pdbx_description
1 polymer ?
#
loop_
_entity_poly.entity_id
_entity_poly.type
_entity_poly.pdbx_seq_one_letter_code
_entity_poly.pdbx_strand_id
1 'polypeptide(L)'
;MKFKGDILIIFVTIILIAVEGLPLEHYLPFFRHIRNDRNSVITDYFNLGLSYIEIVTFLASFHGVTLSVRQLKQILHHLRLGRRLNRSNVGDVLDAVMQDLNGSGSIIGYREMHQRLRNNYGLVVTRETVRQ
;
A
#
# COMPACT_ATOMS: atom_id res chain seq x y z
N MET A 1 3.87 -15.64 33.00
CA MET A 1 3.26 -15.04 31.80
C MET A 1 4.13 -15.40 30.58
N LYS A 2 3.86 -16.55 29.94
CA LYS A 2 4.67 -17.15 28.85
C LYS A 2 4.02 -17.03 27.45
N PHE A 3 3.03 -16.16 27.29
CA PHE A 3 2.14 -16.16 26.10
C PHE A 3 2.75 -15.64 24.78
N LYS A 4 3.95 -15.03 24.77
CA LYS A 4 4.52 -14.48 23.52
C LYS A 4 5.21 -15.52 22.63
N GLY A 5 5.80 -16.56 23.23
CA GLY A 5 6.49 -17.62 22.47
C GLY A 5 5.49 -18.54 21.76
N ASP A 6 4.39 -18.86 22.43
CA ASP A 6 3.40 -19.83 21.94
C ASP A 6 2.65 -19.30 20.70
N ILE A 7 2.35 -18.00 20.65
CA ILE A 7 1.69 -17.37 19.50
C ILE A 7 2.59 -17.38 18.26
N LEU A 8 3.90 -17.13 18.42
CA LEU A 8 4.85 -17.17 17.31
C LEU A 8 4.99 -18.59 16.75
N ILE A 9 5.05 -19.58 17.63
CA ILE A 9 5.12 -21.00 17.24
C ILE A 9 3.86 -21.40 16.48
N ILE A 10 2.68 -21.00 16.95
CA ILE A 10 1.40 -21.26 16.26
C ILE A 10 1.37 -20.59 14.88
N PHE A 11 1.87 -19.36 14.76
CA PHE A 11 1.92 -18.66 13.48
C PHE A 11 2.89 -19.33 12.49
N VAL A 12 4.06 -19.77 12.98
CA VAL A 12 5.05 -20.50 12.18
C VAL A 12 4.52 -21.88 11.75
N THR A 13 3.81 -22.59 12.63
CA THR A 13 3.23 -23.90 12.28
C THR A 13 2.05 -23.77 11.32
N ILE A 14 1.21 -22.72 11.45
CA ILE A 14 0.15 -22.41 10.48
C ILE A 14 0.76 -22.07 9.10
N ILE A 15 1.85 -21.29 9.07
CA ILE A 15 2.58 -21.02 7.83
C ILE A 15 3.18 -22.30 7.25
N LEU A 16 3.78 -23.16 8.06
CA LEU A 16 4.41 -24.41 7.61
C LEU A 16 3.38 -25.40 7.03
N ILE A 17 2.20 -25.51 7.65
CA ILE A 17 1.09 -26.36 7.17
C ILE A 17 0.47 -25.79 5.89
N ALA A 18 0.37 -24.46 5.76
CA ALA A 18 -0.14 -23.81 4.56
C ALA A 18 0.79 -23.93 3.34
N VAL A 19 2.06 -24.30 3.54
CA VAL A 19 3.08 -24.44 2.48
C VAL A 19 2.97 -25.77 1.72
N GLU A 20 2.22 -26.77 2.21
CA GLU A 20 2.08 -28.07 1.51
C GLU A 20 1.17 -28.07 0.28
N GLY A 21 0.59 -26.92 -0.13
CA GLY A 21 -0.43 -26.90 -1.19
C GLY A 21 -0.26 -25.93 -2.35
N LEU A 22 0.71 -25.02 -2.36
CA LEU A 22 0.79 -23.97 -3.38
C LEU A 22 2.24 -23.67 -3.80
N PRO A 23 2.51 -23.41 -5.09
CA PRO A 23 3.85 -23.12 -5.59
C PRO A 23 4.35 -21.79 -5.01
N LEU A 24 5.10 -21.92 -3.92
CA LEU A 24 5.63 -20.89 -3.01
C LEU A 24 6.55 -19.85 -3.69
N GLU A 25 6.94 -20.12 -4.93
CA GLU A 25 7.87 -19.33 -5.74
C GLU A 25 7.43 -17.87 -5.97
N HIS A 26 6.12 -17.56 -5.89
CA HIS A 26 5.61 -16.22 -6.23
C HIS A 26 5.34 -15.29 -5.03
N TYR A 27 5.33 -15.82 -3.80
CA TYR A 27 5.05 -15.01 -2.61
C TYR A 27 6.29 -14.68 -1.77
N LEU A 28 7.39 -15.40 -1.97
CA LEU A 28 8.58 -15.25 -1.15
C LEU A 28 9.76 -14.69 -1.97
N PRO A 29 10.13 -13.42 -1.77
CA PRO A 29 11.42 -12.89 -2.24
C PRO A 29 12.62 -13.54 -1.48
N PHE A 30 12.32 -14.45 -0.55
CA PHE A 30 13.24 -15.17 0.33
C PHE A 30 14.44 -15.80 -0.39
N PHE A 31 14.21 -16.45 -1.55
CA PHE A 31 15.29 -17.17 -2.24
C PHE A 31 16.11 -16.31 -3.22
N ARG A 32 15.66 -15.09 -3.57
CA ARG A 32 16.28 -14.31 -4.65
C ARG A 32 17.48 -13.47 -4.22
N HIS A 33 17.78 -13.37 -2.93
CA HIS A 33 18.75 -12.40 -2.43
C HIS A 33 20.11 -13.00 -2.09
N ILE A 34 20.87 -13.28 -3.14
CA ILE A 34 22.35 -13.45 -3.09
C ILE A 34 23.05 -12.11 -2.76
N ARG A 35 22.31 -10.98 -2.80
CA ARG A 35 22.81 -9.66 -2.39
C ARG A 35 22.02 -9.17 -1.17
N ASN A 36 22.68 -9.16 -0.02
CA ASN A 36 22.18 -8.77 1.29
C ASN A 36 21.97 -7.25 1.41
N ASP A 37 21.35 -6.61 0.40
CA ASP A 37 21.02 -5.20 0.46
C ASP A 37 19.65 -5.03 1.12
N ARG A 38 19.66 -4.47 2.33
CA ARG A 38 18.44 -4.17 3.10
C ARG A 38 17.39 -3.42 2.27
N ASN A 39 17.82 -2.53 1.39
CA ASN A 39 16.93 -1.69 0.60
C ASN A 39 16.24 -2.48 -0.53
N SER A 40 16.88 -3.51 -1.09
CA SER A 40 16.26 -4.36 -2.11
C SER A 40 15.17 -5.24 -1.51
N VAL A 41 15.42 -5.82 -0.33
CA VAL A 41 14.39 -6.60 0.42
C VAL A 41 13.17 -5.73 0.75
N ILE A 42 13.40 -4.50 1.23
CA ILE A 42 12.33 -3.54 1.52
C ILE A 42 11.52 -3.23 0.27
N THR A 43 12.19 -3.08 -0.87
CA THR A 43 11.55 -2.80 -2.16
C THR A 43 10.70 -3.97 -2.63
N ASP A 44 11.20 -5.20 -2.52
CA ASP A 44 10.47 -6.41 -2.91
C ASP A 44 9.20 -6.58 -2.06
N TYR A 45 9.31 -6.44 -0.74
CA TYR A 45 8.14 -6.49 0.14
C TYR A 45 7.15 -5.34 -0.10
N PHE A 46 7.64 -4.16 -0.46
CA PHE A 46 6.78 -3.05 -0.85
C PHE A 46 6.02 -3.31 -2.15
N ASN A 47 6.69 -3.88 -3.15
CA ASN A 47 6.11 -4.22 -4.45
C ASN A 47 5.12 -5.39 -4.38
N LEU A 48 5.27 -6.28 -3.40
CA LEU A 48 4.28 -7.31 -3.06
C LEU A 48 2.99 -6.74 -2.44
N GLY A 49 2.92 -5.42 -2.20
CA GLY A 49 1.72 -4.76 -1.69
C GLY A 49 1.52 -4.86 -0.18
N LEU A 50 2.48 -5.42 0.56
CA LEU A 50 2.41 -5.61 2.01
C LEU A 50 2.28 -4.27 2.74
N SER A 51 1.47 -4.21 3.79
CA SER A 51 1.36 -3.03 4.66
C SER A 51 2.68 -2.71 5.36
N TYR A 52 2.83 -1.48 5.86
CA TYR A 52 4.07 -1.08 6.53
C TYR A 52 4.37 -1.89 7.79
N ILE A 53 3.33 -2.35 8.49
CA ILE A 53 3.49 -3.20 9.68
C ILE A 53 3.97 -4.58 9.25
N GLU A 54 3.34 -5.16 8.23
CA GLU A 54 3.74 -6.47 7.69
C GLU A 54 5.21 -6.43 7.24
N ILE A 55 5.61 -5.43 6.44
CA ILE A 55 7.00 -5.27 6.00
C ILE A 55 7.97 -5.25 7.20
N VAL A 56 7.68 -4.47 8.24
CA VAL A 56 8.52 -4.43 9.46
C VAL A 56 8.57 -5.79 10.14
N THR A 57 7.44 -6.49 10.27
CA THR A 57 7.40 -7.81 10.90
C THR A 57 8.15 -8.87 10.09
N PHE A 58 8.04 -8.86 8.76
CA PHE A 58 8.77 -9.78 7.90
C PHE A 58 10.28 -9.52 7.93
N LEU A 59 10.68 -8.25 7.94
CA LEU A 59 12.09 -7.88 8.09
C LEU A 59 12.68 -8.35 9.42
N ALA A 60 11.94 -8.21 10.52
CA ALA A 60 12.39 -8.68 11.83
C ALA A 60 12.46 -10.21 11.90
N SER A 61 11.43 -10.91 11.41
CA SER A 61 11.32 -12.37 11.54
C SER A 61 12.21 -13.16 10.60
N PHE A 62 12.39 -12.70 9.35
CA PHE A 62 13.07 -13.47 8.30
C PHE A 62 14.44 -12.91 7.93
N HIS A 63 14.69 -11.63 8.18
CA HIS A 63 15.96 -10.96 7.82
C HIS A 63 16.74 -10.45 9.05
N GLY A 64 16.19 -10.60 10.26
CA GLY A 64 16.81 -10.09 11.48
C GLY A 64 16.95 -8.56 11.53
N VAL A 65 16.26 -7.84 10.64
CA VAL A 65 16.34 -6.38 10.52
C VAL A 65 15.21 -5.74 11.32
N THR A 66 15.54 -5.16 12.47
CA THR A 66 14.58 -4.44 13.30
C THR A 66 14.48 -2.98 12.84
N LEU A 67 13.31 -2.57 12.35
CA LEU A 67 13.01 -1.20 11.96
C LEU A 67 11.69 -0.74 12.57
N SER A 68 11.63 0.52 12.98
CA SER A 68 10.35 1.16 13.24
C SER A 68 9.63 1.50 11.93
N VAL A 69 8.30 1.60 11.98
CA VAL A 69 7.49 2.06 10.82
C VAL A 69 7.94 3.43 10.33
N ARG A 70 8.38 4.32 11.22
CA ARG A 70 8.92 5.63 10.86
C ARG A 70 10.18 5.50 10.01
N GLN A 71 11.12 4.64 10.42
CA GLN A 71 12.34 4.39 9.66
C GLN A 71 12.03 3.74 8.31
N LEU A 72 11.10 2.78 8.27
CA LEU A 72 10.64 2.20 7.00
C LEU A 72 10.10 3.26 6.05
N LYS A 73 9.23 4.17 6.53
CA LYS A 73 8.70 5.26 5.70
C LYS A 73 9.79 6.21 5.20
N GLN A 74 10.78 6.53 6.03
CA GLN A 74 11.92 7.34 5.61
C GLN A 74 12.74 6.64 4.51
N ILE A 75 13.04 5.34 4.68
CA ILE A 75 13.75 4.55 3.67
C ILE A 75 12.96 4.53 2.35
N LEU A 76 11.66 4.21 2.40
CA LEU A 76 10.80 4.22 1.23
C LEU A 76 10.76 5.59 0.54
N HIS A 77 10.72 6.68 1.31
CA HIS A 77 10.83 8.04 0.76
C HIS A 77 12.16 8.28 0.03
N HIS A 78 13.29 7.87 0.63
CA HIS A 78 14.61 7.96 -0.02
C HIS A 78 14.69 7.10 -1.29
N LEU A 79 14.03 5.95 -1.30
CA LEU A 79 13.90 5.06 -2.47
C LEU A 79 12.85 5.56 -3.49
N ARG A 80 12.18 6.69 -3.23
CA ARG A 80 11.06 7.23 -4.03
C ARG A 80 9.88 6.26 -4.19
N LEU A 81 9.75 5.31 -3.27
CA LEU A 81 8.66 4.35 -3.19
C LEU A 81 7.55 4.92 -2.31
N GLY A 82 6.59 5.59 -2.94
CA GLY A 82 5.39 6.09 -2.28
C GLY A 82 4.17 5.33 -2.77
N ARG A 83 3.25 4.98 -1.86
CA ARG A 83 1.89 4.62 -2.26
C ARG A 83 1.20 5.91 -2.67
N ARG A 84 1.31 6.29 -3.95
CA ARG A 84 0.42 7.31 -4.51
C ARG A 84 -0.99 6.74 -4.36
N LEU A 85 -1.73 7.27 -3.39
CA LEU A 85 -3.16 7.03 -3.25
C LEU A 85 -3.77 7.29 -4.63
N ASN A 86 -4.26 6.24 -5.30
CA ASN A 86 -4.77 6.20 -6.68
C ASN A 86 -5.32 7.55 -7.12
N ARG A 87 -4.48 8.42 -7.68
CA ARG A 87 -4.95 9.69 -8.22
C ARG A 87 -5.62 9.32 -9.51
N SER A 88 -6.94 9.43 -9.55
CA SER A 88 -7.72 9.27 -10.76
C SER A 88 -7.11 10.09 -11.88
N ASN A 89 -7.11 9.56 -13.10
CA ASN A 89 -6.58 10.27 -14.26
C ASN A 89 -7.31 11.62 -14.36
N VAL A 90 -6.56 12.70 -14.62
CA VAL A 90 -7.12 14.05 -14.75
C VAL A 90 -8.21 14.08 -15.83
N GLY A 91 -8.08 13.26 -16.88
CA GLY A 91 -9.11 13.09 -17.91
C GLY A 91 -10.44 12.58 -17.34
N ASP A 92 -10.42 11.48 -16.59
CA ASP A 92 -11.63 10.90 -15.97
C ASP A 92 -12.29 11.87 -14.98
N VAL A 93 -11.48 12.68 -14.29
CA VAL A 93 -11.97 13.75 -13.39
C VAL A 93 -12.61 14.87 -14.20
N LEU A 94 -11.99 15.30 -15.29
CA LEU A 94 -12.53 16.36 -16.16
C LEU A 94 -13.86 15.93 -16.78
N ASP A 95 -13.94 14.70 -17.28
CA ASP A 95 -15.16 14.15 -17.88
C ASP A 95 -16.31 14.07 -16.87
N ALA A 96 -16.03 13.61 -15.65
CA ALA A 96 -17.02 13.57 -14.57
C ALA A 96 -17.47 14.99 -14.15
N VAL A 97 -16.54 15.95 -14.06
CA VAL A 97 -16.86 17.36 -13.77
C VAL A 97 -17.71 17.98 -14.88
N MET A 98 -17.35 17.77 -16.15
CA MET A 98 -18.11 18.28 -17.29
C MET A 98 -19.51 17.66 -17.37
N GLN A 99 -19.64 16.36 -17.05
CA GLN A 99 -20.94 15.68 -16.98
C GLN A 99 -21.83 16.26 -15.87
N ASP A 100 -21.28 16.53 -14.68
CA ASP A 100 -22.01 17.15 -13.57
C ASP A 100 -22.37 18.62 -13.84
N LEU A 101 -21.48 19.39 -14.49
CA LEU A 101 -21.69 20.80 -14.85
C LEU A 101 -22.71 20.97 -15.99
N ASN A 102 -22.73 20.06 -16.97
CA ASN A 102 -23.74 20.04 -18.03
C ASN A 102 -25.11 19.50 -17.56
N GLY A 103 -25.16 18.88 -16.38
CA GLY A 103 -26.38 18.44 -15.72
C GLY A 103 -26.94 19.48 -14.72
N SER A 104 -27.63 19.01 -13.69
CA SER A 104 -28.21 19.85 -12.62
C SER A 104 -27.18 20.42 -11.63
N GLY A 105 -25.87 20.19 -11.87
CA GLY A 105 -24.77 20.58 -10.98
C GLY A 105 -24.20 21.98 -11.20
N SER A 106 -24.75 22.76 -12.15
CA SER A 106 -24.24 24.10 -12.51
C SER A 106 -24.12 25.10 -11.34
N ILE A 107 -24.86 24.92 -10.23
CA ILE A 107 -24.90 25.86 -9.08
C ILE A 107 -24.06 25.33 -7.89
N ILE A 108 -23.38 24.20 -8.05
CA ILE A 108 -22.74 23.50 -6.94
C ILE A 108 -21.31 24.00 -6.71
N GLY A 109 -21.00 24.40 -5.48
CA GLY A 109 -19.65 24.83 -5.11
C GLY A 109 -18.63 23.68 -5.14
N TYR A 110 -17.35 24.00 -5.35
CA TYR A 110 -16.26 23.03 -5.50
C TYR A 110 -16.15 22.00 -4.36
N ARG A 111 -16.62 22.34 -3.14
CA ARG A 111 -16.61 21.44 -1.97
C ARG A 111 -17.59 20.27 -2.15
N GLU A 112 -18.78 20.58 -2.65
CA GLU A 112 -19.83 19.60 -2.94
C GLU A 112 -19.45 18.78 -4.19
N MET A 113 -18.82 19.39 -5.19
CA MET A 113 -18.25 18.69 -6.34
C MET A 113 -17.18 17.68 -5.92
N HIS A 114 -16.27 18.05 -5.01
CA HIS A 114 -15.27 17.12 -4.45
C HIS A 114 -15.91 15.93 -3.74
N GLN A 115 -17.00 16.17 -3.01
CA GLN A 115 -17.74 15.12 -2.32
C GLN A 115 -18.46 14.18 -3.30
N ARG A 116 -19.03 14.71 -4.40
CA ARG A 116 -19.68 13.91 -5.46
C ARG A 116 -18.69 13.07 -6.26
N LEU A 117 -17.55 13.65 -6.67
CA LEU A 117 -16.48 12.91 -7.35
C LEU A 117 -16.00 11.71 -6.52
N ARG A 118 -15.96 11.88 -5.19
CA ARG A 118 -15.57 10.81 -4.28
C ARG A 118 -16.67 9.77 -4.04
N ASN A 119 -17.93 10.21 -3.88
CA ASN A 119 -19.03 9.33 -3.48
C ASN A 119 -19.72 8.63 -4.65
N ASN A 120 -19.91 9.33 -5.77
CA ASN A 120 -20.66 8.83 -6.92
C ASN A 120 -19.74 8.18 -7.96
N TYR A 121 -18.53 8.73 -8.14
CA TYR A 121 -17.58 8.29 -9.16
C TYR A 121 -16.41 7.47 -8.59
N GLY A 122 -16.27 7.39 -7.26
CA GLY A 122 -15.17 6.68 -6.60
C GLY A 122 -13.79 7.29 -6.86
N LEU A 123 -13.72 8.54 -7.31
CA LEU A 123 -12.49 9.20 -7.71
C LEU A 123 -11.78 9.79 -6.50
N VAL A 124 -10.47 9.55 -6.39
CA VAL A 124 -9.64 10.07 -5.30
C VAL A 124 -8.83 11.25 -5.82
N VAL A 125 -9.44 12.43 -5.76
CA VAL A 125 -8.92 13.68 -6.32
C VAL A 125 -8.43 14.61 -5.21
N THR A 126 -7.31 15.31 -5.44
CA THR A 126 -6.82 16.37 -4.56
C THR A 126 -7.66 17.64 -4.71
N ARG A 127 -7.94 18.37 -3.62
CA ARG A 127 -8.75 19.61 -3.65
C ARG A 127 -8.24 20.66 -4.65
N GLU A 128 -6.92 20.72 -4.84
CA GLU A 128 -6.29 21.64 -5.80
C GLU A 128 -6.60 21.29 -7.26
N THR A 129 -6.84 20.01 -7.58
CA THR A 129 -7.17 19.56 -8.94
C THR A 129 -8.60 19.93 -9.34
N VAL A 130 -9.48 20.21 -8.36
CA VAL A 130 -10.87 20.67 -8.62
C VAL A 130 -10.94 22.20 -8.76
N ARG A 131 -9.89 22.92 -8.32
CA ARG A 131 -9.87 24.39 -8.30
C ARG A 131 -9.25 25.01 -9.57
N GLN A 132 -8.36 24.29 -10.23
CA GLN A 132 -7.75 24.70 -11.51
C GLN A 132 -8.69 24.39 -12.67
#